data_AF-A0A2E2UDR4-F1
#
_entry.id   AF-A0A2E2UDR4-F1
#
_cell.length_a   1.000
_cell.length_b   1.000
_cell.length_c   1.000
_cell.angle_alpha   90.00
_cell.angle_beta   90.00
_cell.angle_gamma   90.00
#
_symmetry.space_group_name_H-M   'P 1'
#
loop_
_entity.id
_entity.type
_entity.pdbx_description
1 polymer ?
#
loop_
_entity_poly.entity_id
_entity_poly.type
_entity_poly.pdbx_seq_one_letter_code
_entity_poly.pdbx_strand_id
1 'polypeptide(L)'
;MALKLTTSHFRKLWSEGTQTKLSTQNFDSYYKKAVDNLCLKADLCESAEDYLLTICEGMRQLIDQGVPKNSIINHPVALAKLLRLGEDIMEVSYKKSDLFYVGLFIDLKITMNWFKIKFYQIIELLVKQITHHGKEIPDTLKEKLRLLIKKENFPLFALYFLKGSPPGLKKVA
;
A
#
# COMPACT_ATOMS: atom_id res chain seq x y z
N MET A 1 33.19 -47.87 5.34
CA MET A 1 33.63 -47.12 6.53
C MET A 1 32.59 -46.05 6.83
N ALA A 2 31.84 -46.18 7.92
CA ALA A 2 30.82 -45.20 8.32
C ALA A 2 31.49 -44.06 9.10
N LEU A 3 31.39 -42.83 8.59
CA LEU A 3 31.88 -41.63 9.27
C LEU A 3 31.04 -41.40 10.54
N LYS A 4 31.66 -41.51 11.71
CA LYS A 4 31.02 -41.15 12.99
C LYS A 4 30.83 -39.64 13.04
N LEU A 5 29.60 -39.19 12.78
CA LEU A 5 29.18 -37.80 12.94
C LEU A 5 29.25 -37.42 14.43
N THR A 6 30.15 -36.50 14.78
CA THR A 6 30.32 -35.99 16.14
C THR A 6 29.33 -34.85 16.42
N THR A 7 28.93 -34.67 17.67
CA THR A 7 28.06 -33.57 18.12
C THR A 7 28.61 -32.17 17.79
N SER A 8 29.93 -32.03 17.63
CA SER A 8 30.58 -30.82 17.14
C SER A 8 30.25 -30.47 15.68
N HIS A 9 30.02 -31.48 14.82
CA HIS A 9 29.57 -31.27 13.43
C HIS A 9 28.14 -30.74 13.38
N PHE A 10 27.25 -31.25 14.24
CA PHE A 10 25.88 -30.73 14.34
C PHE A 10 25.84 -29.28 14.84
N ARG A 11 26.69 -28.94 15.82
CA ARG A 11 26.79 -27.55 16.30
C ARG A 11 27.27 -26.60 15.20
N LYS A 12 28.22 -27.02 14.37
CA LYS A 12 28.66 -26.26 13.19
C LYS A 12 27.55 -26.07 12.16
N LEU A 13 26.80 -27.12 11.83
CA LEU A 13 25.66 -27.05 10.92
C LEU A 13 24.57 -26.10 11.43
N TRP A 14 24.32 -26.06 12.75
CA TRP A 14 23.36 -25.13 13.36
C TRP A 14 23.86 -23.68 13.44
N SER A 15 25.17 -23.47 13.67
CA SER A 15 25.77 -22.13 13.65
C SER A 15 25.95 -21.59 12.23
N GLU A 16 26.13 -22.45 11.23
CA GLU A 16 26.24 -22.09 9.82
C GLU A 16 24.85 -21.94 9.17
N GLY A 17 23.84 -22.67 9.65
CA GLY A 17 22.46 -22.61 9.15
C GLY A 17 21.66 -21.36 9.55
N THR A 18 22.20 -20.51 10.42
CA THR A 18 21.55 -19.25 10.83
C THR A 18 22.10 -18.00 10.14
N GLN A 19 23.11 -18.15 9.29
CA GLN A 19 23.58 -17.08 8.42
C GLN A 19 23.35 -17.48 6.96
N THR A 20 22.10 -17.40 6.51
CA THR A 20 21.82 -17.12 5.10
C THR A 20 22.37 -15.72 4.77
N LYS A 21 23.70 -15.62 4.62
CA LYS A 21 24.32 -14.52 3.89
C LYS A 21 23.83 -14.71 2.47
N LEU A 22 22.79 -13.96 2.09
CA LEU A 22 22.42 -13.72 0.70
C LEU A 22 23.73 -13.49 -0.06
N SER A 23 24.02 -14.38 -1.01
CA SER A 23 25.17 -14.24 -1.91
C SER A 23 25.19 -12.80 -2.42
N THR A 24 26.25 -12.08 -2.06
CA THR A 24 26.35 -10.62 -1.93
C THR A 24 26.21 -9.82 -3.24
N GLN A 25 25.62 -10.38 -4.30
CA GLN A 25 25.73 -9.80 -5.64
C GLN A 25 24.44 -9.32 -6.26
N ASN A 26 23.24 -9.70 -5.80
CA ASN A 26 21.99 -9.26 -6.47
C ASN A 26 20.90 -8.78 -5.50
N PHE A 27 21.22 -7.82 -4.64
CA PHE A 27 20.21 -7.11 -3.82
C PHE A 27 19.08 -6.54 -4.69
N ASP A 28 19.38 -6.05 -5.89
CA ASP A 28 18.38 -5.55 -6.83
C ASP A 28 17.38 -6.63 -7.26
N SER A 29 17.85 -7.86 -7.49
CA SER A 29 16.96 -8.97 -7.84
C SER A 29 16.07 -9.38 -6.67
N TYR A 30 16.59 -9.29 -5.44
CA TYR A 30 15.83 -9.55 -4.23
C TYR A 30 14.74 -8.51 -4.04
N TYR A 31 15.07 -7.22 -4.17
CA TYR A 31 14.10 -6.13 -4.07
C TYR A 31 13.03 -6.23 -5.15
N LYS A 32 13.41 -6.51 -6.39
CA LYS A 32 12.46 -6.69 -7.48
C LYS A 32 11.48 -7.83 -7.18
N LYS A 33 11.97 -8.99 -6.75
CA LYS A 33 11.13 -10.13 -6.36
C LYS A 33 10.19 -9.80 -5.20
N ALA A 34 10.66 -9.03 -4.22
CA ALA A 34 9.83 -8.62 -3.08
C ALA A 34 8.67 -7.72 -3.55
N VAL A 35 8.94 -6.79 -4.45
CA VAL A 35 7.93 -5.90 -5.06
C VAL A 35 6.98 -6.69 -5.98
N ASP A 36 7.50 -7.64 -6.77
CA ASP A 36 6.70 -8.53 -7.62
C ASP A 36 5.72 -9.35 -6.77
N ASN A 37 6.19 -9.93 -5.66
CA ASN A 37 5.37 -10.70 -4.74
C ASN A 37 4.24 -9.86 -4.14
N LEU A 38 4.51 -8.60 -3.79
CA LEU A 38 3.46 -7.69 -3.34
C LEU A 38 2.41 -7.45 -4.43
N CYS A 39 2.84 -7.18 -5.66
CA CYS A 39 1.91 -6.95 -6.77
C CYS A 39 1.03 -8.18 -7.03
N LEU A 40 1.62 -9.38 -7.03
CA LEU A 40 0.90 -10.64 -7.19
C LEU A 40 -0.13 -10.86 -6.09
N LYS A 41 0.23 -10.64 -4.81
CA LYS A 41 -0.72 -10.75 -3.70
C LYS A 41 -1.88 -9.78 -3.86
N ALA A 42 -1.59 -8.56 -4.31
CA ALA A 42 -2.60 -7.55 -4.54
C ALA A 42 -3.55 -7.92 -5.70
N ASP A 43 -3.04 -8.54 -6.77
CA ASP A 43 -3.85 -9.04 -7.89
C ASP A 43 -4.74 -10.23 -7.51
N LEU A 44 -4.40 -10.96 -6.45
CA LEU A 44 -5.17 -12.09 -5.92
C LEU A 44 -6.26 -11.67 -4.92
N CYS A 45 -6.38 -10.38 -4.59
CA CYS A 45 -7.37 -9.90 -3.65
C CYS A 45 -8.77 -9.85 -4.29
N GLU A 46 -9.78 -10.37 -3.59
CA GLU A 46 -11.16 -10.41 -4.10
C GLU A 46 -11.97 -9.16 -3.72
N SER A 47 -11.61 -8.49 -2.61
CA SER A 47 -12.27 -7.29 -2.13
C SER A 47 -11.33 -6.08 -2.18
N ALA A 48 -11.91 -4.88 -2.35
CA ALA A 48 -11.16 -3.63 -2.34
C ALA A 48 -10.51 -3.35 -0.97
N GLU A 49 -11.15 -3.81 0.11
CA GLU A 49 -10.63 -3.69 1.47
C GLU A 49 -9.39 -4.57 1.66
N ASP A 50 -9.46 -5.83 1.25
CA ASP A 50 -8.33 -6.77 1.31
C ASP A 50 -7.19 -6.32 0.42
N TYR A 51 -7.50 -5.78 -0.77
CA TYR A 51 -6.51 -5.17 -1.66
C TYR A 51 -5.75 -4.04 -0.96
N LEU A 52 -6.46 -3.10 -0.33
CA LEU A 52 -5.85 -1.97 0.37
C LEU A 52 -5.04 -2.41 1.59
N LEU A 53 -5.55 -3.36 2.38
CA LEU A 53 -4.81 -3.90 3.53
C LEU A 53 -3.54 -4.62 3.07
N THR A 54 -3.62 -5.42 2.00
CA THR A 54 -2.49 -6.15 1.41
C THR A 54 -1.41 -5.20 0.90
N ILE A 55 -1.80 -4.14 0.18
CA ILE A 55 -0.86 -3.11 -0.28
C ILE A 55 -0.23 -2.38 0.91
N CYS A 56 -1.02 -1.96 1.91
CA CYS A 56 -0.51 -1.24 3.08
C CYS A 56 0.47 -2.10 3.89
N GLU A 57 0.12 -3.36 4.16
CA GLU A 57 0.99 -4.29 4.88
C GLU A 57 2.26 -4.58 4.10
N GLY A 58 2.13 -4.91 2.81
CA GLY A 58 3.28 -5.20 1.96
C GLY A 58 4.22 -4.01 1.82
N MET A 59 3.70 -2.80 1.67
CA MET A 59 4.53 -1.59 1.65
C MET A 59 5.27 -1.35 2.96
N ARG A 60 4.62 -1.59 4.11
CA ARG A 60 5.32 -1.54 5.40
C ARG A 60 6.45 -2.56 5.46
N GLN A 61 6.21 -3.80 5.04
CA GLN A 61 7.22 -4.87 5.02
C GLN A 61 8.39 -4.50 4.11
N LEU A 62 8.13 -3.95 2.91
CA LEU A 62 9.18 -3.50 2.00
C LEU A 62 10.04 -2.38 2.60
N ILE A 63 9.41 -1.40 3.26
CA ILE A 63 10.17 -0.30 3.89
C ILE A 63 10.99 -0.82 5.08
N ASP A 64 10.42 -1.71 5.90
CA ASP A 64 11.09 -2.30 7.07
C ASP A 64 12.28 -3.20 6.66
N GLN A 65 12.16 -3.91 5.53
CA GLN A 65 13.25 -4.67 4.91
C GLN A 65 14.31 -3.80 4.24
N GLY A 66 14.14 -2.47 4.22
CA GLY A 66 15.10 -1.53 3.64
C GLY A 66 15.08 -1.48 2.12
N VAL A 67 13.99 -1.90 1.46
CA VAL A 67 13.85 -1.76 0.01
C VAL A 67 13.89 -0.28 -0.36
N PRO A 68 14.82 0.16 -1.22
CA PRO A 68 14.97 1.58 -1.51
C PRO A 68 13.79 2.08 -2.34
N LYS A 69 13.37 3.32 -2.09
CA LYS A 69 12.26 3.98 -2.78
C LYS A 69 12.37 3.88 -4.32
N ASN A 70 13.58 4.03 -4.85
CA ASN A 70 13.84 3.97 -6.30
C ASN A 70 13.49 2.61 -6.91
N SER A 71 13.69 1.50 -6.19
CA SER A 71 13.32 0.16 -6.68
C SER A 71 11.81 0.02 -6.86
N ILE A 72 11.01 0.71 -6.04
CA ILE A 72 9.55 0.71 -6.14
C ILE A 72 9.09 1.65 -7.26
N ILE A 73 9.69 2.84 -7.38
CA ILE A 73 9.38 3.80 -8.46
C ILE A 73 9.67 3.20 -9.83
N ASN A 74 10.80 2.49 -9.96
CA ASN A 74 11.21 1.87 -11.22
C ASN A 74 10.39 0.61 -11.55
N HIS A 75 9.50 0.17 -10.67
CA HIS A 75 8.62 -0.96 -10.91
C HIS A 75 7.23 -0.46 -11.38
N PRO A 76 6.94 -0.50 -12.70
CA PRO A 76 5.79 0.21 -13.27
C PRO A 76 4.45 -0.26 -12.71
N VAL A 77 4.32 -1.58 -12.48
CA VAL A 77 3.09 -2.17 -11.92
C VAL A 77 2.87 -1.74 -10.48
N ALA A 78 3.94 -1.70 -9.68
CA ALA A 78 3.84 -1.32 -8.27
C ALA A 78 3.52 0.16 -8.13
N LEU A 79 4.20 1.00 -8.94
CA LEU A 79 3.95 2.43 -8.96
C LEU A 79 2.51 2.74 -9.38
N ALA A 80 2.00 2.09 -10.43
CA ALA A 80 0.62 2.27 -10.87
C ALA A 80 -0.39 1.90 -9.78
N LYS A 81 -0.20 0.74 -9.12
CA LYS A 81 -1.05 0.29 -8.01
C LYS A 81 -1.02 1.25 -6.82
N LEU A 82 0.14 1.80 -6.49
CA LEU A 82 0.29 2.75 -5.39
C LEU A 82 -0.37 4.09 -5.69
N LEU A 83 -0.16 4.64 -6.88
CA LEU A 83 -0.73 5.94 -7.26
C LEU A 83 -2.24 5.88 -7.40
N ARG A 84 -2.78 4.75 -7.88
CA ARG A 84 -4.22 4.57 -8.06
C ARG A 84 -4.95 4.06 -6.83
N LEU A 85 -4.24 3.71 -5.75
CA LEU A 85 -4.84 3.14 -4.54
C LEU A 85 -5.98 4.00 -3.97
N GLY A 86 -5.84 5.32 -3.99
CA GLY A 86 -6.89 6.24 -3.53
C GLY A 86 -8.11 6.23 -4.45
N GLU A 87 -7.88 6.29 -5.76
CA GLU A 87 -8.92 6.26 -6.80
C GLU A 87 -9.71 4.95 -6.78
N ASP A 88 -9.00 3.82 -6.75
CA ASP A 88 -9.60 2.47 -6.77
C ASP A 88 -10.58 2.29 -5.59
N ILE A 89 -10.22 2.79 -4.41
CA ILE A 89 -11.10 2.74 -3.22
C ILE A 89 -12.28 3.70 -3.35
N MET A 90 -12.05 4.90 -3.87
CA MET A 90 -13.13 5.86 -4.09
C MET A 90 -14.17 5.35 -5.09
N GLU A 91 -13.74 4.64 -6.15
CA GLU A 91 -14.62 4.05 -7.17
C GLU A 91 -15.52 2.95 -6.63
N VAL A 92 -14.98 2.09 -5.76
CA VAL A 92 -15.74 0.98 -5.16
C VAL A 92 -16.62 1.46 -3.99
N SER A 93 -16.22 2.54 -3.32
CA SER A 93 -16.94 3.08 -2.17
C SER A 93 -18.19 3.89 -2.55
N TYR A 94 -19.20 3.91 -1.65
CA TYR A 94 -20.33 4.81 -1.81
C TYR A 94 -19.88 6.27 -1.62
N LYS A 95 -20.39 7.18 -2.46
CA LYS A 95 -20.01 8.60 -2.43
C LYS A 95 -20.27 9.20 -1.04
N LYS A 96 -19.25 9.85 -0.45
CA LYS A 96 -19.26 10.42 0.93
C LYS A 96 -19.35 9.39 2.07
N SER A 97 -19.14 8.10 1.81
CA SER A 97 -18.93 7.09 2.88
C SER A 97 -17.61 7.32 3.61
N ASP A 98 -17.39 6.65 4.75
CA ASP A 98 -16.12 6.71 5.46
C ASP A 98 -14.96 6.19 4.61
N LEU A 99 -15.15 5.07 3.90
CA LEU A 99 -14.16 4.52 2.96
C LEU A 99 -13.83 5.51 1.84
N PHE A 100 -14.82 6.28 1.37
CA PHE A 100 -14.59 7.34 0.39
C PHE A 100 -13.64 8.43 0.93
N TYR A 101 -13.78 8.84 2.19
CA TYR A 101 -12.85 9.79 2.81
C TYR A 101 -11.47 9.19 3.06
N VAL A 102 -11.38 7.88 3.32
CA VAL A 102 -10.09 7.18 3.37
C VAL A 102 -9.40 7.24 2.00
N GLY A 103 -10.12 6.93 0.91
CA GLY A 103 -9.58 7.04 -0.45
C GLY A 103 -9.09 8.45 -0.79
N LEU A 104 -9.87 9.48 -0.44
CA LEU A 104 -9.47 10.89 -0.59
C LEU A 104 -8.21 11.24 0.21
N PHE A 105 -8.10 10.75 1.45
CA PHE A 105 -6.92 10.97 2.26
C PHE A 105 -5.68 10.32 1.66
N ILE A 106 -5.83 9.09 1.13
CA ILE A 106 -4.76 8.37 0.45
C ILE A 106 -4.29 9.17 -0.76
N ASP A 107 -5.22 9.59 -1.64
CA ASP A 107 -4.90 10.33 -2.86
C ASP A 107 -4.19 11.67 -2.57
N LEU A 108 -4.61 12.39 -1.53
CA LEU A 108 -3.91 13.61 -1.11
C LEU A 108 -2.50 13.32 -0.59
N LYS A 109 -2.32 12.26 0.19
CA LYS A 109 -1.03 11.99 0.86
C LYS A 109 -0.07 11.18 0.01
N ILE A 110 -0.56 10.43 -0.99
CA ILE A 110 0.28 9.66 -1.91
C ILE A 110 1.21 10.61 -2.69
N THR A 111 0.70 11.78 -3.09
CA THR A 111 1.48 12.80 -3.81
C THR A 111 2.55 13.46 -2.95
N MET A 112 2.37 13.50 -1.63
CA MET A 112 3.27 14.19 -0.70
C MET A 112 4.31 13.27 -0.05
N ASN A 113 3.88 12.15 0.54
CA ASN A 113 4.73 11.41 1.48
C ASN A 113 4.36 9.93 1.65
N TRP A 114 4.20 9.23 0.54
CA TRP A 114 3.82 7.80 0.52
C TRP A 114 4.88 6.86 1.10
N PHE A 115 6.18 7.17 0.95
CA PHE A 115 7.27 6.30 1.39
C PHE A 115 7.58 6.44 2.90
N LYS A 116 6.54 6.30 3.75
CA LYS A 116 6.66 6.32 5.21
C LYS A 116 5.79 5.21 5.81
N ILE A 117 6.36 4.41 6.71
CA ILE A 117 5.62 3.35 7.42
C ILE A 117 4.36 3.89 8.10
N LYS A 118 4.46 5.05 8.76
CA LYS A 118 3.34 5.70 9.46
C LYS A 118 2.15 6.00 8.55
N PHE A 119 2.37 6.30 7.27
CA PHE A 119 1.30 6.56 6.31
C PHE A 119 0.41 5.32 6.15
N TYR A 120 1.02 4.16 5.88
CA TYR A 120 0.32 2.89 5.73
C TYR A 120 -0.32 2.39 7.03
N GLN A 121 0.34 2.60 8.18
CA GLN A 121 -0.23 2.24 9.49
C GLN A 121 -1.53 3.00 9.78
N ILE A 122 -1.60 4.28 9.43
CA ILE A 122 -2.81 5.10 9.63
C ILE A 122 -3.94 4.56 8.76
N ILE A 123 -3.67 4.26 7.49
CA ILE A 123 -4.67 3.75 6.55
C ILE A 123 -5.24 2.42 7.03
N GLU A 124 -4.35 1.49 7.40
CA GLU A 124 -4.74 0.16 7.90
C GLU A 124 -5.61 0.26 9.16
N LEU A 125 -5.25 1.17 10.08
CA LEU A 125 -6.02 1.40 11.30
C LEU A 125 -7.41 1.99 10.98
N LEU A 126 -7.49 2.96 10.06
CA LEU A 126 -8.76 3.55 9.66
C LEU A 126 -9.68 2.52 9.01
N VAL A 127 -9.15 1.72 8.07
CA VAL A 127 -9.95 0.68 7.40
C VAL A 127 -10.40 -0.37 8.39
N LYS A 128 -9.51 -0.90 9.24
CA LYS A 128 -9.89 -1.86 10.28
C LYS A 128 -10.95 -1.31 11.24
N GLN A 129 -10.90 -0.02 11.58
CA GLN A 129 -11.91 0.61 12.44
C GLN A 129 -13.28 0.72 11.76
N ILE A 130 -13.30 1.02 10.47
CA ILE A 130 -14.55 1.13 9.70
C ILE A 130 -15.14 -0.28 9.49
N THR A 131 -14.33 -1.24 9.04
CA THR A 131 -14.81 -2.55 8.59
C THR A 131 -15.11 -3.51 9.75
N HIS A 132 -14.25 -3.58 10.77
CA HIS A 132 -14.45 -4.52 11.88
C HIS A 132 -15.24 -3.94 13.05
N HIS A 133 -15.23 -2.63 13.23
CA HIS A 133 -15.87 -1.99 14.38
C HIS A 133 -17.05 -1.08 14.01
N GLY A 134 -17.35 -0.91 12.71
CA GLY A 134 -18.40 -0.01 12.25
C GLY A 134 -18.20 1.43 12.72
N LYS A 135 -16.96 1.83 13.04
CA LYS A 135 -16.67 3.15 13.58
C LYS A 135 -16.64 4.16 12.44
N GLU A 136 -17.51 5.15 12.54
CA GLU A 136 -17.54 6.25 11.60
C GLU A 136 -16.37 7.20 11.82
N ILE A 137 -15.84 7.76 10.73
CA ILE A 137 -14.85 8.83 10.82
C ILE A 137 -15.56 10.07 11.38
N PRO A 138 -14.99 10.75 12.39
CA PRO A 138 -15.60 11.96 12.95
C PRO A 138 -15.89 13.01 11.88
N ASP A 139 -17.07 13.62 11.91
CA ASP A 139 -17.48 14.63 10.91
C ASP A 139 -16.52 15.82 10.83
N THR A 140 -15.95 16.21 11.98
CA THR A 140 -14.90 17.24 12.04
C THR A 140 -13.67 16.91 11.19
N LEU A 141 -13.29 15.62 11.07
CA LEU A 141 -12.18 15.18 10.24
C LEU A 141 -12.57 15.14 8.76
N LYS A 142 -13.79 14.69 8.46
CA LYS A 142 -14.36 14.74 7.10
C LYS A 142 -14.38 16.17 6.56
N GLU A 143 -14.80 17.13 7.39
CA GLU A 143 -14.86 18.53 6.99
C GLU A 143 -13.46 19.15 6.84
N LYS A 144 -12.53 18.81 7.73
CA LYS A 144 -11.10 19.19 7.57
C LYS A 144 -10.51 18.65 6.27
N LEU A 145 -10.80 17.40 5.91
CA LEU A 145 -10.37 16.81 4.64
C LEU A 145 -10.97 17.54 3.45
N ARG A 146 -12.27 17.84 3.46
CA ARG A 146 -12.92 18.64 2.40
C ARG A 146 -12.25 20.00 2.21
N LEU A 147 -11.98 20.71 3.30
CA LEU A 147 -11.31 22.02 3.26
C LEU A 147 -9.87 21.91 2.74
N LEU A 148 -9.14 20.86 3.13
CA LEU A 148 -7.81 20.57 2.62
C LEU A 148 -7.84 20.30 1.11
N ILE A 149 -8.73 19.43 0.63
CA ILE A 149 -8.85 19.14 -0.81
C ILE A 149 -9.23 20.41 -1.58
N LYS A 150 -10.16 21.21 -1.06
CA LYS A 150 -10.54 22.49 -1.68
C LYS A 150 -9.33 23.41 -1.86
N LYS A 151 -8.38 23.39 -0.92
CA LYS A 151 -7.18 24.23 -0.93
C LYS A 151 -6.05 23.65 -1.78
N GLU A 152 -5.80 22.35 -1.68
CA GLU A 152 -4.63 21.69 -2.26
C GLU A 152 -4.90 21.05 -3.62
N ASN A 153 -6.12 20.57 -3.87
CA ASN A 153 -6.51 19.91 -5.11
C ASN A 153 -7.97 20.27 -5.49
N PHE A 154 -8.15 21.52 -5.93
CA PHE A 154 -9.46 22.04 -6.32
C PHE A 154 -10.16 21.22 -7.43
N PRO A 155 -9.47 20.68 -8.46
CA PRO A 155 -10.08 19.78 -9.44
C PRO A 155 -10.76 18.55 -8.81
N LEU A 156 -10.08 17.89 -7.87
CA LEU A 156 -10.63 16.75 -7.12
C LEU A 156 -11.84 17.17 -6.27
N PHE A 157 -11.76 18.35 -5.64
CA PHE A 157 -12.87 18.94 -4.90
C PHE A 157 -14.10 19.17 -5.80
N ALA A 158 -13.89 19.74 -6.99
CA ALA A 158 -14.97 20.01 -7.94
C ALA A 158 -15.65 18.73 -8.42
N LEU A 159 -14.86 17.71 -8.79
CA LEU A 159 -15.34 16.42 -9.28
C LEU A 159 -16.23 15.71 -8.26
N TYR A 160 -15.82 15.68 -6.99
CA TYR A 160 -16.56 14.94 -5.97
C TYR A 160 -17.59 15.78 -5.20
N PHE A 161 -17.40 17.09 -5.02
CA PHE A 161 -18.23 17.88 -4.10
C PHE A 161 -19.10 18.97 -4.74
N LEU A 162 -18.79 19.48 -5.95
CA LEU A 162 -19.54 20.61 -6.53
C LEU A 162 -20.69 20.22 -7.48
N LYS A 163 -20.70 18.98 -8.01
CA LYS A 163 -21.75 18.39 -8.88
C LYS A 163 -22.44 19.36 -9.88
N GLY A 164 -21.88 19.39 -11.09
CA GLY A 164 -22.54 19.80 -12.33
C GLY A 164 -21.73 19.27 -13.51
N SER A 165 -22.10 18.09 -14.02
CA SER A 165 -21.43 17.30 -15.07
C SER A 165 -20.11 16.59 -14.68
N PRO A 166 -19.98 15.27 -14.89
CA PRO A 166 -18.67 14.64 -14.94
C PRO A 166 -17.89 15.26 -16.11
N PRO A 167 -16.58 15.58 -15.98
CA PRO A 167 -15.77 15.87 -17.15
C PRO A 167 -15.85 14.62 -18.04
N GLY A 168 -16.35 14.79 -19.25
CA GLY A 168 -16.69 13.70 -20.15
C GLY A 168 -15.54 12.71 -20.30
N LEU A 169 -15.70 11.52 -19.72
CA LEU A 169 -15.11 10.32 -20.29
C LEU A 169 -15.58 10.29 -21.73
N LYS A 170 -14.66 10.53 -22.67
CA LYS A 170 -14.94 10.36 -24.10
C LYS A 170 -15.66 9.02 -24.25
N LYS A 171 -16.92 9.07 -24.70
CA LYS A 171 -17.54 7.90 -25.30
C LYS A 171 -16.67 7.55 -26.49
N VAL A 172 -15.87 6.51 -26.35
CA VAL A 172 -15.26 5.86 -27.50
C VAL A 172 -16.44 5.22 -28.22
N ALA A 173 -16.73 5.76 -29.41
CA ALA A 173 -17.70 5.23 -30.35
C ALA A 173 -17.26 3.85 -30.86
#